data_AF-A0A0K1NKZ1-F1
#
_entry.id   AF-A0A0K1NKZ1-F1
#
_cell.length_a   1.000
_cell.length_b   1.000
_cell.length_c   1.000
_cell.angle_alpha   90.00
_cell.angle_beta   90.00
_cell.angle_gamma   90.00
#
_symmetry.space_group_name_H-M   'P 1'
#
loop_
_entity.id
_entity.type
_entity.pdbx_description
1 polymer ?
#
loop_
_entity_poly.entity_id
_entity_poly.type
_entity_poly.pdbx_seq_one_letter_code
_entity_poly.pdbx_strand_id
1 'polypeptide(L)' 'MTNDSKMPIRRIGANIIETPEGIIEQGIVVIEDGIVLDTYPFTDEEPMTEWTIGMITIRLDDNGKPRAYKDDKLLT' A
#
# COMPACT_ATOMS: atom_id res chain seq x y z
N MET A 1 8.24 -27.36 12.66
CA MET A 1 7.52 -27.07 11.42
C MET A 1 6.83 -25.73 11.65
N THR A 2 7.48 -24.62 11.33
CA THR A 2 6.85 -23.31 11.37
C THR A 2 6.07 -23.18 10.08
N ASN A 3 4.74 -23.14 10.17
CA ASN A 3 3.91 -22.72 9.04
C ASN A 3 4.26 -21.27 8.76
N ASP A 4 5.14 -21.05 7.79
CA ASP A 4 5.44 -19.75 7.21
C ASP A 4 4.24 -19.33 6.34
N SER A 5 3.10 -19.11 6.99
CA SER A 5 1.90 -18.62 6.33
C SER A 5 2.09 -17.13 6.08
N LYS A 6 2.94 -16.79 5.11
CA LYS A 6 3.11 -15.43 4.61
C LYS A 6 1.72 -14.90 4.27
N MET A 7 1.34 -13.76 4.86
CA MET A 7 0.05 -13.15 4.54
C MET A 7 0.00 -12.86 3.03
N PRO A 8 -1.14 -13.06 2.36
CA PRO A 8 -1.23 -12.85 0.93
C PRO A 8 -0.98 -11.38 0.57
N ILE A 9 -0.32 -11.16 -0.57
CA ILE A 9 -0.09 -9.81 -1.11
C ILE A 9 -1.44 -9.16 -1.45
N ARG A 10 -1.62 -7.93 -0.99
CA ARG A 10 -2.76 -7.07 -1.32
C ARG A 10 -2.33 -5.93 -2.23
N ARG A 11 -3.16 -5.61 -3.22
CA ARG A 11 -3.00 -4.43 -4.08
C ARG A 11 -4.15 -3.49 -3.81
N ILE A 12 -3.86 -2.23 -3.49
CA ILE A 12 -4.88 -1.22 -3.19
C ILE A 12 -4.65 -0.01 -4.09
N GLY A 13 -5.57 0.22 -5.03
CA GLY A 13 -5.64 1.42 -5.84
C GLY A 13 -6.28 2.58 -5.08
N ALA A 14 -5.69 3.77 -5.19
CA ALA A 14 -6.18 5.01 -4.58
C ALA A 14 -6.08 6.20 -5.54
N ASN A 15 -6.88 7.24 -5.31
CA ASN A 15 -6.82 8.45 -6.14
C ASN A 15 -5.49 9.18 -6.00
N ILE A 16 -4.92 9.19 -4.80
CA ILE A 16 -3.67 9.84 -4.47
C ILE A 16 -2.91 8.92 -3.50
N ILE A 17 -1.65 8.65 -3.78
CA ILE A 17 -0.72 8.06 -2.81
C ILE A 17 0.31 9.13 -2.49
N GLU A 18 0.34 9.56 -1.23
CA GLU A 18 1.37 10.43 -0.70
C GLU A 18 2.50 9.56 -0.11
N THR A 19 3.70 9.69 -0.66
CA THR A 19 4.90 9.01 -0.19
C THR A 19 5.92 10.03 0.35
N PRO A 20 6.95 9.61 1.09
CA PRO A 20 8.05 10.50 1.47
C PRO A 20 8.78 11.15 0.29
N GLU A 21 8.67 10.56 -0.91
CA GLU A 21 9.37 10.98 -2.12
C GLU A 21 8.51 11.87 -3.03
N GLY A 22 7.19 11.89 -2.81
CA GLY A 22 6.28 12.73 -3.58
C GLY A 22 4.86 12.18 -3.62
N ILE A 23 4.11 12.62 -4.62
CA ILE A 23 2.71 12.24 -4.81
C ILE A 23 2.59 11.39 -6.09
N ILE A 24 1.85 10.29 -6.00
CA ILE A 24 1.42 9.49 -7.14
C ILE A 24 -0.10 9.70 -7.30
N GLU A 25 -0.51 10.34 -8.39
CA GLU A 25 -1.92 10.42 -8.77
C GLU A 25 -2.35 9.10 -9.41
N GLN A 26 -3.53 8.58 -9.02
CA GLN A 26 -4.06 7.29 -9.44
C GLN A 26 -3.00 6.19 -9.33
N GLY A 27 -2.70 5.76 -8.11
CA GLY A 27 -1.62 4.80 -7.86
C GLY A 27 -2.08 3.53 -7.17
N ILE A 28 -1.24 2.51 -7.21
CA ILE A 28 -1.38 1.24 -6.49
C ILE A 28 -0.35 1.18 -5.36
N VAL A 29 -0.80 0.75 -4.19
CA VAL A 29 0.06 0.31 -3.07
C VAL A 29 0.03 -1.21 -3.00
N VAL A 30 1.22 -1.83 -2.96
CA VAL A 30 1.37 -3.27 -2.72
C VAL A 30 1.75 -3.50 -1.27
N ILE A 31 0.97 -4.30 -0.55
CA ILE A 31 1.14 -4.56 0.88
C ILE A 31 1.27 -6.06 1.13
N GLU A 32 2.22 -6.43 1.97
CA GLU A 32 2.38 -7.78 2.51
C GLU A 32 2.65 -7.70 4.00
N ASP A 33 1.81 -8.34 4.81
CA ASP A 33 1.92 -8.33 6.28
C ASP A 33 1.97 -6.89 6.87
N GLY A 34 1.11 -6.01 6.32
CA GLY A 34 1.08 -4.58 6.62
C GLY A 34 2.32 -3.78 6.23
N ILE A 35 3.31 -4.38 5.55
CA ILE A 35 4.51 -3.70 5.06
C ILE A 35 4.27 -3.33 3.60
N VAL A 36 4.54 -2.07 3.24
CA VAL A 36 4.47 -1.62 1.85
C VAL A 36 5.68 -2.17 1.12
N LEU A 37 5.43 -2.98 0.09
CA LEU A 37 6.46 -3.54 -0.76
C LEU A 37 6.79 -2.62 -1.94
N ASP A 38 5.77 -1.94 -2.48
CA ASP A 38 5.90 -1.09 -3.65
C ASP A 38 4.76 -0.06 -3.74
N THR A 39 5.02 1.04 -4.46
CA THR A 39 4.02 2.03 -4.87
C THR A 39 4.30 2.52 -6.27
N TYR A 40 3.30 2.49 -7.14
CA TYR A 40 3.47 2.89 -8.55
C TYR A 40 2.18 3.49 -9.15
N PRO A 41 2.29 4.31 -10.21
CA PRO A 41 1.13 4.79 -10.95
C PRO A 41 0.35 3.64 -11.57
N PHE A 42 -0.97 3.73 -11.53
CA PHE A 42 -1.85 2.80 -12.23
C PHE A 42 -1.86 3.13 -13.73
N THR A 43 -1.16 2.32 -14.53
CA THR A 43 -1.11 2.49 -15.98
C THR A 43 -2.05 1.55 -16.73
N ASP A 44 -2.27 0.34 -16.20
CA ASP A 44 -3.07 -0.71 -16.81
C ASP A 44 -3.83 -1.52 -15.76
N GLU A 45 -4.94 -2.16 -16.15
CA GLU A 45 -5.77 -2.96 -15.25
C GLU A 45 -4.99 -4.14 -14.65
N GLU A 46 -4.95 -4.21 -13.32
CA GLU A 46 -4.34 -5.30 -12.58
C GLU A 46 -5.36 -6.16 -11.85
N PRO A 47 -5.29 -7.50 -11.98
CA PRO A 47 -6.22 -8.40 -11.32
C PRO A 47 -6.08 -8.34 -9.80
N MET A 48 -7.21 -8.55 -9.10
CA MET A 48 -7.26 -8.61 -7.63
C MET A 48 -6.76 -7.32 -6.95
N THR A 49 -7.05 -6.17 -7.56
CA THR A 49 -6.80 -4.84 -6.98
C THR A 49 -8.05 -4.34 -6.27
N GLU A 50 -7.93 -4.05 -4.98
CA GLU A 50 -8.94 -3.36 -4.20
C GLU A 50 -8.91 -1.86 -4.53
N TRP A 51 -10.05 -1.19 -4.56
CA TRP A 51 -10.10 0.25 -4.84
C TRP A 51 -10.67 1.04 -3.66
N THR A 52 -9.96 2.09 -3.27
CA THR A 52 -10.42 3.05 -2.26
C THR A 52 -10.46 4.46 -2.83
N ILE A 53 -11.44 5.24 -2.36
CA ILE A 53 -11.54 6.65 -2.73
C ILE A 53 -10.59 7.50 -1.88
N GLY A 54 -10.10 8.60 -2.44
CA GLY A 54 -9.26 9.58 -1.75
C GLY A 54 -7.80 9.15 -1.63
N MET A 55 -7.17 9.55 -0.53
CA MET A 55 -5.72 9.45 -0.34
C MET A 55 -5.31 8.25 0.52
N ILE A 56 -4.18 7.64 0.19
CA ILE A 56 -3.38 6.79 1.08
C ILE A 56 -2.07 7.52 1.38
N THR A 57 -1.63 7.53 2.64
CA THR A 57 -0.32 8.08 3.03
C THR A 57 0.63 6.96 3.42
N ILE A 58 1.85 6.99 2.89
CA ILE A 58 2.93 6.08 3.25
C ILE A 58 3.85 6.77 4.25
N ARG A 59 4.06 6.13 5.41
CA ARG A 59 4.94 6.63 6.48
C ARG A 59 5.85 5.49 6.95
N LEU A 60 7.06 5.82 7.40
CA LEU A 60 7.90 4.83 8.08
C LEU A 60 7.39 4.61 9.51
N ASP A 61 7.38 3.36 9.95
CA ASP A 61 7.18 3.02 11.37
C ASP A 61 8.46 3.23 12.20
N ASP A 62 8.38 2.99 13.50
CA ASP A 62 9.51 3.16 14.44
C ASP A 62 10.73 2.28 14.10
N ASN A 63 10.54 1.24 13.28
CA ASN A 63 11.62 0.36 12.81
C ASN A 63 12.09 0.72 11.39
N GLY A 64 11.63 1.84 10.83
CA GLY A 64 11.95 2.26 9.48
C GLY A 64 11.25 1.46 8.38
N LYS A 65 10.21 0.68 8.70
CA LYS A 65 9.45 -0.06 7.68
C LYS A 65 8.33 0.80 7.11
N PRO A 66 8.12 0.83 5.79
CA PRO A 66 7.05 1.62 5.19
C PRO A 66 5.68 0.99 5.47
N ARG A 67 4.72 1.82 5.89
CA ARG A 67 3.35 1.46 6.26
C ARG A 67 2.37 2.37 5.53
N ALA A 68 1.25 1.80 5.08
CA ALA A 68 0.19 2.53 4.39
C ALA A 68 -0.96 2.86 5.35
N TYR A 69 -1.44 4.09 5.31
CA TYR A 69 -2.54 4.58 6.15
C TYR A 69 -3.66 5.17 5.30
N LYS A 70 -4.90 4.86 5.69
CA LYS A 70 -6.11 5.47 5.16
C LYS A 70 -6.86 6.14 6.30
N ASP A 71 -6.98 7.48 6.26
CA ASP A 71 -7.62 8.26 7.33
C ASP A 71 -7.05 7.90 8.72
N ASP A 72 -5.71 7.86 8.80
CA ASP A 72 -4.88 7.42 9.94
C ASP A 72 -5.07 5.96 10.40
N LYS A 73 -5.86 5.16 9.68
CA LYS A 73 -5.99 3.71 9.90
C LYS A 73 -4.95 2.93 9.10
N LEU A 74 -4.17 2.08 9.78
CA LEU A 74 -3.21 1.18 9.13
C LEU A 74 -3.92 0.20 8.19
N LEU A 75 -3.38 0.05 6.98
CA LEU A 75 -3.77 -0.97 6.01
C LEU A 75 -2.85 -2.19 6.17
N THR A 76 -3.41 -3.34 6.55
CA THR A 76 -2.67 -4.58 6.86
C THR A 76 -2.76 -5.64 5.77
#